data_AF-A0A063BIR5-F1
#
_entry.id   AF-A0A063BIR5-F1
#
_cell.length_a   1.000
_cell.length_b   1.000
_cell.length_c   1.000
_cell.angle_alpha   90.00
_cell.angle_beta   90.00
_cell.angle_gamma   90.00
#
_symmetry.space_group_name_H-M   'P 1'
#
loop_
_entity.id
_entity.type
_entity.pdbx_description
1 polymer ?
#
loop_
_entity_poly.entity_id
_entity_poly.type
_entity_poly.pdbx_seq_one_letter_code
_entity_poly.pdbx_strand_id
1 'polypeptide(L)'
;MNALTHSFSEAAATNDVRGTGRVAGAGIRDLLRDTALLVTTLVPGGHVEDAGALRERCVQLVDAFSSALQRRGYPDDVRKDALVAQCGLLDETALRHLPVDSRPGWEQRPLQVERFSLHDAGERVFDRLDARMRETSPHVDLLECYAAILGMGFAGRYAREGEAKRTDLIASLNAKLENLHASSARPFVADRVERRFSDWLYRLSPWAIAGLAFVAAAIAWGIWSTALDLQLAHLAPMKDIRP
;
A
#
# COMPACT_ATOMS: atom_id res chain seq x y z
N MET A 1 4.35 31.37 -70.55
CA MET A 1 2.99 30.95 -70.94
C MET A 1 2.45 30.02 -69.87
N ASN A 2 1.36 30.48 -69.26
CA ASN A 2 0.32 29.82 -68.45
C ASN A 2 0.65 29.08 -67.15
N ALA A 3 0.22 29.73 -66.06
CA ALA A 3 -0.21 29.17 -64.80
C ALA A 3 -1.38 28.18 -64.96
N LEU A 4 -1.52 27.24 -64.01
CA LEU A 4 -2.79 26.95 -63.33
C LEU A 4 -2.51 26.27 -61.99
N THR A 5 -3.08 26.87 -60.96
CA THR A 5 -3.16 26.48 -59.55
C THR A 5 -3.93 25.18 -59.33
N HIS A 6 -3.53 24.37 -58.35
CA HIS A 6 -4.49 23.64 -57.52
C HIS A 6 -4.03 23.62 -56.07
N SER A 7 -4.69 24.46 -55.28
CA SER A 7 -4.74 24.40 -53.82
C SER A 7 -5.72 23.30 -53.42
N PHE A 8 -5.27 22.33 -52.64
CA PHE A 8 -6.12 21.64 -51.67
C PHE A 8 -5.38 21.63 -50.33
N SER A 9 -5.92 22.44 -49.42
CA SER A 9 -5.71 22.34 -47.98
C SER A 9 -6.36 21.05 -47.47
N GLU A 10 -5.93 20.63 -46.27
CA GLU A 10 -6.65 19.77 -45.32
C GLU A 10 -6.30 18.27 -45.34
N ALA A 11 -5.35 17.89 -44.50
CA ALA A 11 -5.66 17.15 -43.27
C ALA A 11 -4.38 16.95 -42.44
N ALA A 12 -4.36 17.62 -41.29
CA ALA A 12 -3.42 17.37 -40.23
C ALA A 12 -3.57 15.92 -39.73
N ALA A 13 -2.57 15.09 -39.96
CA ALA A 13 -2.35 13.88 -39.16
C ALA A 13 -1.23 14.19 -38.17
N THR A 14 -1.58 14.95 -37.15
CA THR A 14 -0.83 14.99 -35.89
C THR A 14 -0.73 13.55 -35.39
N ASN A 15 0.48 13.00 -35.41
CA ASN A 15 0.78 11.73 -34.79
C ASN A 15 0.58 11.92 -33.28
N ASP A 16 -0.62 11.56 -32.83
CA ASP A 16 -1.02 11.52 -31.43
C ASP A 16 -0.10 10.53 -30.70
N VAL A 17 0.96 11.06 -30.09
CA VAL A 17 1.69 10.38 -29.04
C VAL A 17 0.69 10.22 -27.91
N ARG A 18 -0.08 9.14 -27.98
CA ARG A 18 -0.96 8.68 -26.91
C ARG A 18 -0.11 8.61 -25.66
N GLY A 19 -0.27 9.62 -24.81
CA GLY A 19 0.19 9.61 -23.46
C GLY A 19 -0.37 8.36 -22.82
N THR A 20 0.49 7.37 -22.61
CA THR A 20 0.18 6.22 -21.77
C THR A 20 0.02 6.78 -20.36
N GLY A 21 -1.19 7.23 -20.04
CA GLY A 21 -1.61 7.44 -18.68
C GLY A 21 -1.25 6.16 -17.93
N ARG A 22 -0.32 6.28 -16.96
CA ARG A 22 0.11 5.16 -16.13
C ARG A 22 -1.15 4.55 -15.54
N VAL A 23 -1.52 3.36 -16.02
CA VAL A 23 -2.61 2.58 -15.44
C VAL A 23 -2.28 2.42 -13.96
N ALA A 24 -3.24 2.68 -13.09
CA ALA A 24 -3.10 2.73 -11.62
C ALA A 24 -2.72 1.38 -10.96
N GLY A 25 -2.08 0.47 -11.70
CA GLY A 25 -1.57 -0.84 -11.31
C GLY A 25 -0.44 -1.34 -12.22
N ALA A 26 0.49 -0.48 -12.63
CA ALA A 26 1.61 -0.82 -13.52
C ALA A 26 3.02 -0.63 -12.89
N GLY A 27 3.11 -0.42 -11.58
CA GLY A 27 4.37 -0.21 -10.85
C GLY A 27 4.96 -1.48 -10.25
N ILE A 28 5.96 -1.37 -9.38
CA ILE A 28 6.48 -2.56 -8.68
C ILE A 28 5.50 -3.04 -7.60
N ARG A 29 4.75 -2.12 -6.99
CA ARG A 29 3.80 -2.42 -5.91
C ARG A 29 2.71 -3.42 -6.29
N ASP A 30 2.14 -3.37 -7.50
CA ASP A 30 1.11 -4.33 -7.90
C ASP A 30 1.65 -5.76 -8.07
N LEU A 31 2.93 -5.90 -8.41
CA LEU A 31 3.58 -7.21 -8.49
C LEU A 31 3.76 -7.87 -7.11
N LEU A 32 3.64 -7.10 -6.02
CA LEU A 32 3.68 -7.63 -4.65
C LEU A 32 2.33 -8.12 -4.14
N ARG A 33 1.25 -8.06 -4.95
CA ARG A 33 -0.10 -8.47 -4.53
C ARG A 33 -0.13 -9.87 -3.92
N ASP A 34 0.47 -10.85 -4.58
CA ASP A 34 0.44 -12.25 -4.10
C ASP A 34 1.31 -12.44 -2.86
N THR A 35 2.36 -11.64 -2.72
CA THR A 35 3.16 -11.57 -1.48
C THR A 35 2.32 -11.01 -0.33
N ALA A 36 1.59 -9.93 -0.57
CA ALA A 36 0.69 -9.34 0.43
C ALA A 36 -0.43 -10.30 0.84
N LEU A 37 -0.98 -11.06 -0.11
CA LEU A 37 -1.94 -12.12 0.19
C LEU A 37 -1.32 -13.19 1.11
N LEU A 38 -0.14 -13.71 0.77
CA LEU A 38 0.54 -14.69 1.62
C LEU A 38 0.77 -14.14 3.03
N VAL A 39 1.38 -12.95 3.15
CA VAL A 39 1.69 -12.35 4.45
C VAL A 39 0.42 -12.15 5.27
N THR A 40 -0.64 -11.60 4.69
CA THR A 40 -1.89 -11.34 5.44
C THR A 40 -2.62 -12.62 5.85
N THR A 41 -2.55 -13.71 5.05
CA THR A 41 -3.13 -15.01 5.44
C THR A 41 -2.43 -15.66 6.64
N LEU A 42 -1.19 -15.27 6.95
CA LEU A 42 -0.44 -15.78 8.08
C LEU A 42 -0.64 -14.94 9.37
N VAL A 43 -1.17 -13.72 9.26
CA VAL A 43 -1.17 -12.72 10.35
C VAL A 43 -2.19 -12.97 11.49
N PRO A 44 -3.33 -13.67 11.32
CA PRO A 44 -4.13 -14.13 12.47
C PRO A 44 -4.40 -15.65 12.47
N GLY A 45 -3.83 -16.37 13.45
CA GLY A 45 -4.17 -17.77 13.77
C GLY A 45 -3.71 -18.84 12.78
N GLY A 46 -3.22 -18.44 11.60
CA GLY A 46 -2.64 -19.34 10.61
C GLY A 46 -1.32 -19.94 11.11
N HIS A 47 -1.38 -21.15 11.65
CA HIS A 47 -0.19 -21.95 11.88
C HIS A 47 0.20 -22.60 10.56
N VAL A 48 1.47 -22.45 10.20
CA VAL A 48 2.04 -23.18 9.07
C VAL A 48 2.40 -24.57 9.57
N GLU A 49 1.53 -25.55 9.27
CA GLU A 49 1.80 -26.95 9.61
C GLU A 49 2.92 -27.54 8.74
N ASP A 50 3.04 -27.07 7.49
CA ASP A 50 4.05 -27.53 6.53
C ASP A 50 5.01 -26.40 6.14
N ALA A 51 6.20 -26.43 6.76
CA ALA A 51 7.28 -25.50 6.48
C ALA A 51 7.84 -25.65 5.06
N GLY A 52 7.79 -26.85 4.48
CA GLY A 52 8.24 -27.12 3.12
C GLY A 52 7.32 -26.47 2.09
N ALA A 53 6.00 -26.64 2.25
CA ALA A 53 5.00 -26.01 1.39
C ALA A 53 5.07 -24.48 1.45
N LEU A 54 5.25 -23.89 2.64
CA LEU A 54 5.47 -22.44 2.77
C LEU A 54 6.72 -22.00 2.01
N ARG A 55 7.82 -22.75 2.17
CA ARG A 55 9.09 -22.43 1.52
C ARG A 55 8.97 -22.47 0.00
N GLU A 56 8.35 -23.51 -0.55
CA GLU A 56 8.07 -23.62 -1.98
C GLU A 56 7.23 -22.45 -2.48
N ARG A 57 6.18 -22.08 -1.73
CA ARG A 57 5.35 -20.92 -2.07
C ARG A 57 6.15 -19.63 -2.09
N CYS A 58 7.01 -19.39 -1.11
CA CYS A 58 7.86 -18.20 -1.08
C CYS A 58 8.85 -18.16 -2.25
N VAL A 59 9.48 -19.29 -2.60
CA VAL A 59 10.37 -19.38 -3.78
C VAL A 59 9.60 -19.03 -5.05
N GLN A 60 8.40 -19.59 -5.25
CA GLN A 60 7.56 -19.30 -6.41
C GLN A 60 7.21 -17.80 -6.50
N LEU A 61 6.87 -17.16 -5.38
CA LEU A 61 6.56 -15.73 -5.35
C LEU A 61 7.76 -14.87 -5.74
N VAL A 62 8.95 -15.24 -5.25
CA VAL A 62 10.22 -14.56 -5.50
C VAL A 62 10.66 -14.73 -6.97
N ASP A 63 10.41 -15.90 -7.57
CA ASP A 63 10.65 -16.17 -9.00
C ASP A 63 9.67 -15.43 -9.92
N ALA A 64 8.39 -15.44 -9.56
CA ALA A 64 7.35 -14.72 -10.28
C ALA A 64 7.61 -13.20 -10.28
N PHE A 65 7.99 -12.65 -9.12
CA PHE A 65 8.34 -11.24 -8.97
C PHE A 65 9.58 -10.87 -9.78
N SER A 66 10.66 -11.65 -9.70
CA SER A 66 11.88 -11.44 -10.49
C SER A 66 11.60 -11.43 -11.98
N SER A 67 10.84 -12.42 -12.46
CA SER A 67 10.48 -12.55 -13.86
C SER A 67 9.58 -11.40 -14.33
N ALA A 68 8.64 -10.96 -13.50
CA ALA A 68 7.77 -9.83 -13.83
C ALA A 68 8.55 -8.51 -13.90
N LEU A 69 9.48 -8.27 -12.97
CA LEU A 69 10.33 -7.08 -13.02
C LEU A 69 11.21 -7.05 -14.28
N GLN A 70 11.79 -8.20 -14.65
CA GLN A 70 12.59 -8.32 -15.86
C GLN A 70 11.74 -8.08 -17.12
N ARG A 71 10.54 -8.66 -17.21
CA ARG A 71 9.62 -8.45 -18.34
C ARG A 71 9.17 -6.99 -18.47
N ARG A 72 9.04 -6.27 -17.36
CA ARG A 72 8.71 -4.83 -17.35
C ARG A 72 9.93 -3.93 -17.64
N GLY A 73 11.12 -4.50 -17.81
CA GLY A 73 12.32 -3.76 -18.18
C GLY A 73 12.90 -2.91 -17.05
N TYR A 74 12.64 -3.25 -15.78
CA TYR A 74 13.25 -2.52 -14.67
C TYR A 74 14.78 -2.71 -14.65
N PRO A 75 15.55 -1.65 -14.34
CA PRO A 75 17.00 -1.73 -14.20
C PRO A 75 17.46 -2.76 -13.18
N ASP A 76 18.64 -3.34 -13.39
CA ASP A 76 19.18 -4.43 -12.56
C ASP A 76 19.36 -4.05 -11.08
N ASP A 77 19.77 -2.81 -10.82
CA ASP A 77 19.92 -2.28 -9.46
C ASP A 77 18.57 -2.12 -8.76
N VAL A 78 17.55 -1.65 -9.48
CA VAL A 78 16.16 -1.54 -8.99
C VAL A 78 15.58 -2.93 -8.72
N ARG A 79 15.77 -3.87 -9.66
CA ARG A 79 15.34 -5.27 -9.53
C ARG A 79 15.96 -5.92 -8.29
N LYS A 80 17.27 -5.78 -8.12
CA LYS A 80 18.00 -6.35 -6.99
C LYS A 80 17.49 -5.79 -5.66
N ASP A 81 17.33 -4.48 -5.56
CA ASP A 81 16.84 -3.83 -4.35
C ASP A 81 15.42 -4.31 -3.98
N ALA A 82 14.52 -4.38 -4.96
CA ALA A 82 13.15 -4.88 -4.76
C ALA A 82 13.12 -6.35 -4.32
N LEU A 83 13.93 -7.20 -4.96
CA LEU A 83 13.99 -8.63 -4.64
C LEU A 83 14.56 -8.91 -3.26
N VAL A 84 15.62 -8.18 -2.87
CA VAL A 84 16.20 -8.29 -1.52
C VAL A 84 15.17 -7.89 -0.46
N ALA A 85 14.41 -6.81 -0.70
CA ALA A 85 13.35 -6.38 0.20
C ALA A 85 12.22 -7.41 0.32
N GLN A 86 11.79 -8.02 -0.80
CA GLN A 86 10.78 -9.08 -0.78
C GLN A 86 11.28 -10.32 -0.02
N CYS A 87 12.53 -10.74 -0.24
CA CYS A 87 13.11 -11.89 0.47
C CYS A 87 13.18 -11.62 1.98
N GLY A 88 13.62 -10.43 2.40
CA GLY A 88 13.65 -10.05 3.81
C GLY A 88 12.27 -10.10 4.47
N LEU A 89 11.23 -9.60 3.81
CA LEU A 89 9.84 -9.70 4.29
C LEU A 89 9.39 -11.15 4.44
N LEU A 90 9.63 -11.98 3.43
CA LEU A 90 9.20 -13.39 3.44
C LEU A 90 9.96 -14.20 4.50
N ASP A 91 11.27 -13.98 4.66
CA ASP A 91 12.08 -14.62 5.70
C ASP A 91 11.59 -14.23 7.10
N GLU A 92 11.35 -12.95 7.37
CA GLU A 92 10.80 -12.50 8.66
C GLU A 92 9.39 -13.06 8.92
N THR A 93 8.56 -13.11 7.88
CA THR A 93 7.20 -13.66 7.98
C THR A 93 7.26 -15.15 8.29
N ALA A 94 8.09 -15.90 7.59
CA ALA A 94 8.27 -17.32 7.85
C ALA A 94 8.78 -17.57 9.27
N LEU A 95 9.84 -16.90 9.71
CA LEU A 95 10.39 -17.07 11.06
C LEU A 95 9.39 -16.66 12.17
N ARG A 96 8.51 -15.69 11.90
CA ARG A 96 7.47 -15.27 12.84
C ARG A 96 6.37 -16.32 13.01
N HIS A 97 5.97 -16.98 11.91
CA HIS A 97 4.77 -17.83 11.86
C HIS A 97 5.06 -19.34 11.84
N LEU A 98 6.31 -19.75 11.60
CA LEU A 98 6.71 -21.15 11.66
C LEU A 98 6.72 -21.68 13.11
N PRO A 99 6.35 -22.97 13.31
CA PRO A 99 6.58 -23.68 14.56
C PRO A 99 8.06 -23.63 14.96
N VAL A 100 8.33 -23.58 16.27
CA VAL A 100 9.71 -23.46 16.80
C VAL A 100 10.63 -24.54 16.24
N ASP A 101 10.15 -25.78 16.10
CA ASP A 101 10.93 -26.92 15.59
C ASP A 101 11.30 -26.79 14.10
N SER A 102 10.53 -26.01 13.33
CA SER A 102 10.76 -25.79 11.90
C SER A 102 11.64 -24.57 11.61
N ARG A 103 11.81 -23.65 12.57
CA ARG A 103 12.62 -22.42 12.40
C ARG A 103 14.09 -22.69 12.11
N PRO A 104 14.79 -23.61 12.79
CA PRO A 104 16.21 -23.88 12.52
C PRO A 104 16.48 -24.31 11.08
N GLY A 105 15.54 -25.02 10.44
CA GLY A 105 15.64 -25.40 9.04
C GLY A 105 15.57 -24.19 8.10
N TRP A 106 14.73 -23.20 8.42
CA TRP A 106 14.65 -21.95 7.66
C TRP A 106 15.88 -21.06 7.89
N GLU A 107 16.33 -20.92 9.13
CA GLU A 107 17.48 -20.08 9.51
C GLU A 107 18.79 -20.52 8.86
N GLN A 108 18.96 -21.83 8.59
CA GLN A 108 20.13 -22.35 7.89
C GLN A 108 20.19 -21.90 6.43
N ARG A 109 19.04 -21.70 5.79
CA ARG A 109 18.92 -21.46 4.35
C ARG A 109 17.79 -20.48 4.02
N PRO A 110 17.86 -19.22 4.52
CA PRO A 110 16.86 -18.21 4.22
C PRO A 110 16.96 -17.78 2.75
N LEU A 111 15.86 -17.26 2.20
CA LEU A 111 15.74 -16.96 0.77
C LEU A 111 16.77 -15.92 0.31
N GLN A 112 17.09 -14.96 1.17
CA GLN A 112 18.11 -13.94 0.94
C GLN A 112 19.53 -14.52 0.77
N VAL A 113 19.88 -15.56 1.53
CA VAL A 113 21.20 -16.23 1.46
C VAL A 113 21.29 -17.04 0.19
N GLU A 114 20.25 -17.81 -0.13
CA GLU A 114 20.27 -18.65 -1.33
C GLU A 114 20.33 -17.85 -2.61
N ARG A 115 19.61 -16.73 -2.68
CA ARG A 115 19.47 -15.97 -3.91
C ARG A 115 20.53 -14.90 -4.10
N PHE A 116 21.03 -14.32 -3.00
CA PHE A 116 21.94 -13.18 -3.04
C PHE A 116 23.20 -13.36 -2.21
N SER A 117 23.34 -14.49 -1.49
CA SER A 117 24.43 -14.73 -0.53
C SER A 117 24.54 -13.63 0.53
N LEU A 118 23.41 -13.05 0.89
CA LEU A 118 23.29 -11.99 1.90
C LEU A 118 22.78 -12.59 3.20
N HIS A 119 23.36 -12.20 4.33
CA HIS A 119 22.96 -12.66 5.66
C HIS A 119 22.26 -11.57 6.48
N ASP A 120 22.15 -10.36 5.92
CA ASP A 120 21.87 -9.10 6.60
C ASP A 120 20.81 -8.28 5.85
N ALA A 121 19.85 -8.91 5.16
CA ALA A 121 18.78 -8.16 4.46
C ALA A 121 18.00 -7.24 5.40
N GLY A 122 17.86 -7.62 6.68
CA GLY A 122 17.23 -6.80 7.73
C GLY A 122 17.87 -5.43 7.93
N GLU A 123 19.17 -5.28 7.68
CA GLU A 123 19.88 -3.99 7.73
C GLU A 123 19.99 -3.37 6.32
N ARG A 124 20.42 -4.17 5.34
CA ARG A 124 20.68 -3.69 3.98
C ARG A 124 19.45 -3.08 3.32
N VAL A 125 18.24 -3.59 3.59
CA VAL A 125 17.01 -3.01 3.04
C VAL A 125 16.87 -1.54 3.42
N PHE A 126 17.12 -1.21 4.68
CA PHE A 126 17.00 0.17 5.16
C PHE A 126 18.16 1.06 4.67
N ASP A 127 19.39 0.55 4.63
CA ASP A 127 20.51 1.31 4.07
C ASP A 127 20.30 1.65 2.59
N ARG A 128 19.76 0.69 1.83
CA ARG A 128 19.41 0.91 0.42
C ARG A 128 18.25 1.88 0.30
N LEU A 129 17.20 1.76 1.12
CA LEU A 129 16.11 2.73 1.16
C LEU A 129 16.61 4.15 1.46
N ASP A 130 17.45 4.32 2.48
CA ASP A 130 18.06 5.61 2.85
C ASP A 130 18.93 6.18 1.72
N ALA A 131 19.65 5.33 1.00
CA ALA A 131 20.41 5.74 -0.18
C ALA A 131 19.49 6.20 -1.33
N ARG A 132 18.46 5.41 -1.67
CA ARG A 132 17.47 5.77 -2.69
C ARG A 132 16.70 7.04 -2.33
N MET A 133 16.38 7.25 -1.05
CA MET A 133 15.73 8.46 -0.57
C MET A 133 16.65 9.69 -0.59
N ARG A 134 17.96 9.56 -0.79
CA ARG A 134 18.88 10.70 -0.97
C ARG A 134 19.18 11.02 -2.44
N GLU A 135 18.83 10.14 -3.37
CA GLU A 135 18.97 10.39 -4.80
C GLU A 135 18.15 11.63 -5.22
N THR A 136 18.74 12.44 -6.11
CA THR A 136 18.08 13.63 -6.69
C THR A 136 16.87 13.25 -7.53
N SER A 137 16.95 12.12 -8.25
CA SER A 137 15.87 11.56 -9.06
C SER A 137 15.73 10.07 -8.76
N PRO A 138 15.03 9.71 -7.67
CA PRO A 138 14.87 8.31 -7.28
C PRO A 138 13.86 7.59 -8.16
N HIS A 139 14.00 6.28 -8.27
CA HIS A 139 13.01 5.45 -8.96
C HIS A 139 11.71 5.34 -8.14
N VAL A 140 10.66 6.05 -8.56
CA VAL A 140 9.38 6.15 -7.81
C VAL A 140 8.79 4.77 -7.50
N ASP A 141 8.69 3.88 -8.48
CA ASP A 141 8.10 2.55 -8.27
C ASP A 141 8.86 1.71 -7.23
N LEU A 142 10.19 1.91 -7.08
CA LEU A 142 10.99 1.23 -6.07
C LEU A 142 10.70 1.77 -4.67
N LEU A 143 10.53 3.08 -4.54
CA LEU A 143 10.11 3.69 -3.27
C LEU A 143 8.70 3.23 -2.87
N GLU A 144 7.78 3.09 -3.84
CA GLU A 144 6.46 2.50 -3.59
C GLU A 144 6.53 1.02 -3.21
N CYS A 145 7.47 0.27 -3.78
CA CYS A 145 7.77 -1.11 -3.39
C CYS A 145 8.20 -1.18 -1.92
N TYR A 146 9.16 -0.33 -1.51
CA TYR A 146 9.57 -0.24 -0.10
C TYR A 146 8.41 0.14 0.81
N ALA A 147 7.60 1.14 0.42
CA ALA A 147 6.43 1.54 1.20
C ALA A 147 5.44 0.38 1.39
N ALA A 148 5.19 -0.41 0.33
CA ALA A 148 4.34 -1.59 0.41
C ALA A 148 4.92 -2.68 1.32
N ILE A 149 6.22 -2.94 1.23
CA ILE A 149 6.93 -3.93 2.07
C ILE A 149 6.89 -3.53 3.55
N LEU A 150 7.12 -2.26 3.85
CA LEU A 150 7.00 -1.74 5.21
C LEU A 150 5.53 -1.76 5.69
N GLY A 151 4.57 -1.46 4.82
CA GLY A 151 3.15 -1.57 5.11
C GLY A 151 2.71 -3.01 5.46
N MET A 152 3.39 -4.02 4.91
CA MET A 152 3.18 -5.44 5.23
C MET A 152 3.82 -5.88 6.55
N GLY A 153 4.52 -4.99 7.26
CA GLY A 153 5.08 -5.28 8.58
C GLY A 153 6.54 -5.76 8.58
N PHE A 154 7.29 -5.56 7.49
CA PHE A 154 8.74 -5.76 7.51
C PHE A 154 9.39 -4.87 8.57
N ALA A 155 10.11 -5.48 9.52
CA ALA A 155 10.69 -4.78 10.66
C ALA A 155 12.20 -4.57 10.49
N GLY A 156 12.94 -5.58 10.02
CA GLY A 156 14.40 -5.61 9.93
C GLY A 156 15.07 -5.08 11.19
N ARG A 157 16.06 -4.18 11.02
CA ARG A 157 16.80 -3.58 12.14
C ARG A 157 15.91 -2.90 13.20
N TYR A 158 14.74 -2.40 12.81
CA TYR A 158 13.82 -1.74 13.74
C TYR A 158 13.11 -2.68 14.72
N ALA A 159 13.16 -3.99 14.51
CA ALA A 159 12.78 -4.94 15.55
C ALA A 159 13.61 -4.75 16.85
N ARG A 160 14.84 -4.24 16.73
CA ARG A 160 15.74 -3.93 17.86
C ARG A 160 15.82 -2.44 18.16
N GLU A 161 15.79 -1.59 17.12
CA GLU A 161 15.95 -0.14 17.28
C GLU A 161 14.68 0.59 17.69
N GLY A 162 13.51 -0.04 17.56
CA GLY A 162 12.22 0.44 18.04
C GLY A 162 11.25 0.92 16.94
N GLU A 163 9.96 0.67 17.17
CA GLU A 163 8.88 0.94 16.22
C GLU A 163 8.66 2.43 15.93
N ALA A 164 8.99 3.32 16.87
CA ALA A 164 8.86 4.76 16.68
C ALA A 164 9.73 5.25 15.50
N LYS A 165 11.00 4.85 15.48
CA LYS A 165 11.92 5.21 14.38
C LYS A 165 11.47 4.64 13.03
N ARG A 166 10.92 3.43 13.04
CA ARG A 166 10.36 2.79 11.84
C ARG A 166 9.16 3.59 11.31
N THR A 167 8.28 4.02 12.20
CA THR A 167 7.11 4.84 11.86
C THR A 167 7.54 6.20 11.28
N ASP A 168 8.56 6.84 11.86
CA ASP A 168 9.10 8.10 11.36
C ASP A 168 9.72 7.96 9.95
N LEU A 169 10.44 6.86 9.70
CA LEU A 169 10.97 6.54 8.38
C LEU A 169 9.85 6.32 7.35
N ILE A 170 8.80 5.56 7.71
CA ILE A 170 7.64 5.34 6.85
C ILE A 170 6.94 6.67 6.52
N ALA A 171 6.77 7.54 7.52
CA ALA A 171 6.19 8.87 7.32
C ALA A 171 7.04 9.71 6.35
N SER A 172 8.37 9.68 6.50
CA SER A 172 9.31 10.39 5.63
C SER A 172 9.29 9.86 4.19
N LEU A 173 9.20 8.54 4.03
CA LEU A 173 9.07 7.89 2.73
C LEU A 173 7.77 8.28 2.03
N ASN A 174 6.65 8.24 2.75
CA ASN A 174 5.34 8.63 2.21
C ASN A 174 5.30 10.10 1.80
N ALA A 175 5.83 11.01 2.63
CA ALA A 175 5.93 12.43 2.30
C ALA A 175 6.79 12.66 1.04
N LYS A 176 7.89 11.90 0.88
CA LYS A 176 8.72 11.98 -0.33
C LYS A 176 7.97 11.48 -1.57
N LEU A 177 7.24 10.37 -1.47
CA LEU A 177 6.40 9.85 -2.56
C LEU A 177 5.31 10.84 -2.98
N GLU A 178 4.62 11.47 -2.02
CA GLU A 178 3.60 12.48 -2.30
C GLU A 178 4.17 13.67 -3.08
N ASN A 179 5.35 14.16 -2.70
CA ASN A 179 6.05 15.22 -3.41
C ASN A 179 6.42 14.80 -4.84
N LEU A 180 6.94 13.59 -5.03
CA LEU A 180 7.30 13.07 -6.36
C LEU A 180 6.06 12.94 -7.26
N HIS A 181 4.93 12.46 -6.73
CA HIS A 181 3.67 12.38 -7.47
C HIS A 181 3.06 13.74 -7.76
N ALA A 182 3.25 14.73 -6.88
CA ALA A 182 2.82 16.11 -7.12
C ALA A 182 3.63 16.78 -8.23
N SER A 183 4.95 16.53 -8.26
CA SER A 183 5.84 17.00 -9.32
C SER A 183 5.53 16.36 -10.68
N SER A 184 5.18 15.06 -10.72
CA SER A 184 4.78 14.39 -11.97
C SER A 184 3.40 14.80 -12.49
N ALA A 185 2.48 15.26 -11.64
CA ALA A 185 1.10 15.59 -12.01
C ALA A 185 0.91 17.00 -12.60
N ARG A 186 2.00 17.71 -12.93
CA ARG A 186 1.96 19.02 -13.60
C ARG A 186 2.28 18.89 -15.11
N PRO A 187 1.57 18.03 -15.84
CA PRO A 187 0.32 18.51 -16.42
C PRO A 187 -0.80 17.46 -16.36
N PHE A 188 -2.03 17.95 -16.28
CA PHE A 188 -3.29 17.22 -16.38
C PHE A 188 -3.90 16.71 -15.06
N VAL A 189 -4.89 17.49 -14.62
CA VAL A 189 -5.81 17.20 -13.52
C VAL A 189 -6.83 16.17 -13.98
N ALA A 190 -6.78 14.97 -13.44
CA ALA A 190 -7.96 14.13 -13.25
C ALA A 190 -7.68 13.06 -12.18
N ASP A 191 -8.60 12.98 -11.22
CA ASP A 191 -8.86 11.89 -10.29
C ASP A 191 -7.78 11.49 -9.27
N ARG A 192 -7.80 12.13 -8.09
CA ARG A 192 -6.99 11.72 -6.94
C ARG A 192 -7.73 11.77 -5.61
N VAL A 193 -9.05 11.62 -5.62
CA VAL A 193 -9.88 11.72 -4.41
C VAL A 193 -10.05 10.35 -3.75
N GLU A 194 -10.05 9.25 -4.50
CA GLU A 194 -10.54 7.96 -4.00
C GLU A 194 -9.53 7.17 -3.13
N ARG A 195 -8.23 7.30 -3.38
CA ARG A 195 -7.19 6.57 -2.60
C ARG A 195 -6.85 7.21 -1.24
N ARG A 196 -7.24 8.47 -1.00
CA ARG A 196 -6.89 9.22 0.22
C ARG A 196 -7.78 8.91 1.43
N PHE A 197 -8.96 8.34 1.23
CA PHE A 197 -9.89 8.05 2.33
C PHE A 197 -9.63 6.69 3.00
N SER A 198 -9.08 5.71 2.27
CA SER A 198 -8.90 4.37 2.84
C SER A 198 -7.85 4.36 3.96
N ASP A 199 -6.71 5.02 3.79
CA ASP A 199 -5.63 5.06 4.80
C ASP A 199 -5.96 5.98 5.99
N TRP A 200 -6.79 7.00 5.78
CA TRP A 200 -7.29 7.87 6.85
C TRP A 200 -8.30 7.17 7.75
N LEU A 201 -9.14 6.29 7.19
CA LEU A 201 -10.13 5.52 7.94
C LEU A 201 -9.49 4.42 8.80
N TYR A 202 -8.36 3.81 8.38
CA TYR A 202 -7.63 2.85 9.21
C TYR A 202 -6.88 3.48 10.40
N ARG A 203 -6.74 4.82 10.44
CA ARG A 203 -6.21 5.57 11.60
C ARG A 203 -7.30 6.02 12.58
N LEU A 204 -8.57 5.74 12.32
CA LEU A 204 -9.63 5.92 13.31
C LEU A 204 -9.58 4.77 14.30
N SER A 205 -8.95 5.04 15.46
CA SER A 205 -8.98 4.18 16.65
C SER A 205 -10.39 3.60 16.87
N PRO A 206 -10.56 2.32 17.28
CA PRO A 206 -11.88 1.70 17.48
C PRO A 206 -12.86 2.54 18.33
N TRP A 207 -12.31 3.39 19.22
CA TRP A 207 -13.05 4.34 20.05
C TRP A 207 -13.73 5.48 19.26
N ALA A 208 -13.19 5.87 18.11
CA ALA A 208 -13.80 6.89 17.24
C ALA A 208 -15.08 6.39 16.57
N ILE A 209 -15.12 5.09 16.20
CA ILE A 209 -16.33 4.45 15.65
C ILE A 209 -17.41 4.34 16.73
N ALA A 210 -17.02 3.94 17.95
CA ALA A 210 -17.93 3.91 19.08
C ALA A 210 -18.49 5.31 19.41
N GLY A 211 -17.65 6.34 19.38
CA GLY A 211 -18.08 7.73 19.56
C GLY A 211 -19.05 8.21 18.49
N LEU A 212 -18.78 7.91 17.21
CA LEU A 212 -19.67 8.29 16.11
C LEU A 212 -21.04 7.59 16.20
N ALA A 213 -21.05 6.29 16.52
CA ALA A 213 -22.28 5.53 16.73
C ALA A 213 -23.11 6.09 17.90
N PHE A 214 -22.44 6.48 18.99
CA PHE A 214 -23.10 7.10 20.14
C PHE A 214 -23.73 8.45 19.79
N VAL A 215 -23.03 9.29 19.03
CA VAL A 215 -23.56 10.59 18.56
C VAL A 215 -24.76 10.39 17.64
N ALA A 216 -24.69 9.45 16.70
CA ALA A 216 -25.81 9.14 15.81
C ALA A 216 -27.04 8.65 16.60
N ALA A 217 -26.85 7.80 17.60
CA ALA A 217 -27.92 7.33 18.48
C ALA A 217 -28.53 8.48 19.31
N ALA A 218 -27.72 9.40 19.83
CA ALA A 218 -28.19 10.57 20.58
C ALA A 218 -29.01 11.52 19.70
N ILE A 219 -28.59 11.73 18.44
CA ILE A 219 -29.34 12.55 17.47
C ILE A 219 -30.69 11.89 17.14
N ALA A 220 -30.68 10.58 16.86
CA ALA A 220 -31.92 9.83 16.58
C ALA A 220 -32.88 9.88 17.77
N TRP A 221 -32.37 9.73 19.00
CA TRP A 221 -33.15 9.84 20.22
C TRP A 221 -33.76 11.25 20.39
N GLY A 222 -32.98 12.30 20.14
CA GLY A 222 -33.47 13.69 20.22
C GLY A 222 -34.54 14.01 19.16
N ILE A 223 -34.40 13.47 17.95
CA ILE A 223 -35.44 13.60 16.92
C ILE A 223 -36.72 12.86 17.34
N TRP A 224 -36.58 11.68 17.94
CA TRP A 224 -37.73 10.90 18.42
C TRP A 224 -38.44 11.59 19.60
N SER A 225 -37.69 12.15 20.55
CA SER A 225 -38.27 12.82 21.72
C SER A 225 -39.01 14.10 21.34
N THR A 226 -38.47 14.90 20.42
CA THR A 226 -39.14 16.12 19.94
C THR A 226 -40.40 15.81 19.12
N ALA A 227 -40.41 14.71 18.37
CA ALA A 227 -41.60 14.23 17.67
C ALA A 227 -42.71 13.76 18.64
N LEU A 228 -42.35 13.17 19.78
CA LEU A 228 -43.28 12.78 20.85
C LEU A 228 -43.88 14.00 21.56
N ASP A 229 -43.07 15.01 21.88
CA ASP A 229 -43.53 16.23 22.54
C ASP A 229 -44.54 17.01 21.68
N LEU A 230 -44.37 16.99 20.34
CA LEU A 230 -45.31 17.59 19.39
C LEU A 230 -46.67 16.87 19.36
N GLN A 231 -46.71 15.54 19.55
CA GLN A 231 -47.96 14.79 19.61
C GLN A 231 -48.65 14.91 20.98
N LEU A 232 -47.87 15.03 22.07
CA LEU A 232 -48.39 15.26 23.41
C LEU A 232 -48.99 16.67 23.58
N ALA A 233 -48.41 17.69 22.96
CA ALA A 233 -48.96 19.06 22.97
C ALA A 233 -50.33 19.15 22.27
N HIS A 234 -50.59 18.33 21.26
CA HIS A 234 -51.88 18.28 20.56
C HIS A 234 -52.99 17.57 21.36
N LEU A 235 -52.63 16.72 22.34
CA LEU A 235 -53.57 16.00 23.21
C LEU A 235 -53.77 16.69 24.58
N ALA A 236 -53.01 17.74 24.89
CA ALA A 236 -53.07 18.44 26.17
C ALA A 236 -54.24 19.43 26.40
N PRO A 237 -55.04 19.92 25.42
CA PRO A 237 -56.12 20.85 25.75
C PRO A 237 -57.44 20.15 26.16
N MET A 238 -57.47 18.83 26.38
CA MET A 238 -58.68 18.12 26.84
C MET A 238 -58.56 17.56 28.26
N LYS A 239 -57.89 18.29 29.16
CA LYS A 239 -58.07 18.08 30.60
C LYS A 239 -58.17 19.41 31.34
N ASP A 240 -59.11 20.24 30.90
CA ASP A 240 -59.67 21.31 31.74
C ASP A 240 -61.16 21.50 31.45
N ILE A 241 -61.97 20.50 31.78
CA ILE A 241 -63.42 20.66 32.01
C ILE A 241 -63.82 19.83 33.25
N ARG A 242 -63.87 20.56 34.36
CA ARG A 242 -64.63 20.48 35.64
C ARG A 242 -65.70 19.37 35.86
N PRO A 243 -66.03 19.09 37.13
CA PRO A 243 -67.02 19.92 37.85
C PRO A 243 -66.45 20.87 38.91
#